data_AF-A0A968XRB8-F1
#
_entry.id   AF-A0A968XRB8-F1
#
_cell.length_a   1.000
_cell.length_b   1.000
_cell.length_c   1.000
_cell.angle_alpha   90.00
_cell.angle_beta   90.00
_cell.angle_gamma   90.00
#
_symmetry.space_group_name_H-M   'P 1'
#
loop_
_entity.id
_entity.type
_entity.pdbx_description
1 polymer ?
#
loop_
_entity_poly.entity_id
_entity_poly.type
_entity_poly.pdbx_seq_one_letter_code
_entity_poly.pdbx_strand_id
1 'polypeptide(L)'
;MKTIPAFSTAAVLALVAVLSGAGLRAAELERLKYNNPGLVVDLGVGLWAWPLPMDFDGDGDLDLVVNCPDKPYNGVYFFENAT
;
A
#
# COMPACT_ATOMS: atom_id res chain seq x y z
N MET A 1 -46.95 -10.20 14.25
CA MET A 1 -46.15 -9.09 13.72
C MET A 1 -45.01 -8.83 14.71
N LYS A 2 -43.77 -9.20 14.38
CA LYS A 2 -42.61 -9.09 15.30
C LYS A 2 -42.06 -7.66 15.22
N THR A 3 -41.97 -6.98 16.36
CA THR A 3 -41.45 -5.62 16.48
C THR A 3 -39.92 -5.64 16.35
N ILE A 4 -39.39 -4.87 15.41
CA ILE A 4 -37.95 -4.60 15.26
C ILE A 4 -37.52 -3.71 16.44
N PRO A 5 -36.43 -4.02 17.18
CA PRO A 5 -36.02 -3.19 18.30
C PRO A 5 -35.48 -1.85 17.79
N ALA A 6 -36.00 -0.75 18.34
CA ALA A 6 -35.46 0.58 18.08
C ALA A 6 -34.11 0.69 18.80
N PHE A 7 -33.04 0.92 18.04
CA PHE A 7 -31.73 1.21 18.62
C PHE A 7 -31.79 2.53 19.39
N SER A 8 -31.43 2.51 20.67
CA SER A 8 -31.39 3.70 21.52
C SER A 8 -30.51 4.79 20.90
N THR A 9 -31.00 6.03 20.85
CA THR A 9 -30.26 7.21 20.38
C THR A 9 -28.91 7.36 21.08
N ALA A 10 -28.80 6.91 22.33
CA ALA A 10 -27.53 6.89 23.07
C ALA A 10 -26.52 5.90 22.48
N ALA A 11 -26.97 4.74 21.97
CA ALA A 11 -26.10 3.76 21.32
C ALA A 11 -25.60 4.28 19.96
N VAL A 12 -26.44 5.02 19.23
CA VAL A 12 -26.04 5.67 17.97
C VAL A 12 -25.03 6.79 18.24
N LEU A 13 -25.26 7.63 19.25
CA LEU A 13 -24.33 8.68 19.66
C LEU A 13 -23.00 8.13 20.16
N ALA A 14 -23.01 7.04 20.93
CA ALA A 14 -21.80 6.36 21.39
C ALA A 14 -20.99 5.78 20.22
N LEU A 15 -21.65 5.16 19.23
CA LEU A 15 -20.99 4.62 18.04
C LEU A 15 -20.38 5.74 17.18
N VAL A 16 -21.09 6.85 17.01
CA VAL A 16 -20.56 8.03 16.29
C VAL A 16 -19.35 8.62 17.00
N ALA A 17 -19.38 8.72 18.33
CA ALA A 17 -18.24 9.22 19.11
C ALA A 17 -16.99 8.34 18.99
N VAL A 18 -17.15 7.01 18.98
CA VAL A 18 -16.04 6.05 18.78
C VAL A 18 -15.44 6.18 17.38
N LEU A 19 -16.28 6.28 16.34
CA LEU A 19 -15.83 6.45 14.96
C LEU A 19 -15.16 7.82 14.72
N SER A 20 -15.56 8.85 15.47
CA SER A 20 -14.98 10.21 15.37
C SER A 20 -13.59 10.32 16.02
N GLY A 21 -13.29 9.46 17.01
CA GLY A 21 -12.02 9.49 17.74
C GLY A 21 -10.89 8.73 17.07
N ALA A 22 -11.20 7.86 16.11
CA ALA A 22 -10.22 7.12 15.31
C ALA A 22 -9.68 8.02 14.18
N GLY A 23 -8.88 9.03 14.55
CA GLY A 23 -8.14 9.81 13.56
C GLY A 23 -7.15 8.90 12.84
N LEU A 24 -7.38 8.64 11.55
CA LEU A 24 -6.34 8.07 10.69
C LEU A 24 -5.16 9.05 10.67
N ARG A 25 -4.13 8.74 11.45
CA ARG A 25 -2.84 9.42 11.34
C ARG A 25 -2.23 8.97 10.03
N ALA A 26 -2.02 9.92 9.11
CA ALA A 26 -1.12 9.68 8.00
C ALA A 26 0.24 9.22 8.57
N ALA A 27 0.79 8.16 7.99
CA ALA A 27 2.13 7.70 8.37
C ALA A 27 3.11 8.86 8.25
N GLU A 28 3.92 9.06 9.28
CA GLU A 28 4.97 10.09 9.24
C GLU A 28 6.01 9.67 8.20
N LEU A 29 6.40 10.58 7.30
CA LEU A 29 7.36 10.27 6.25
C LEU A 29 8.75 10.10 6.86
N GLU A 30 9.24 8.87 6.95
CA GLU A 30 10.62 8.60 7.35
C GLU A 30 11.56 8.75 6.14
N ARG A 31 12.59 9.59 6.29
CA ARG A 31 13.62 9.70 5.25
C ARG A 31 14.47 8.44 5.23
N LEU A 32 14.45 7.71 4.13
CA LEU A 32 15.30 6.53 3.93
C LEU A 32 16.80 6.89 4.02
N LYS A 33 17.56 6.01 4.68
CA LYS A 33 19.02 6.13 4.76
C LYS A 33 19.65 5.87 3.40
N TYR A 34 20.65 6.68 3.06
CA TYR A 34 21.45 6.48 1.86
C TYR A 34 22.41 5.30 2.04
N ASN A 35 22.61 4.52 0.97
CA ASN A 35 23.52 3.37 0.90
C ASN A 35 23.23 2.29 1.96
N ASN A 36 22.42 1.29 1.59
CA ASN A 36 22.07 0.15 2.44
C ASN A 36 22.94 -1.06 2.04
N PRO A 37 24.14 -1.26 2.62
CA PRO A 37 25.10 -2.27 2.15
C PRO A 37 24.64 -3.73 2.35
N GLY A 38 23.67 -3.97 3.23
CA GLY A 38 23.04 -5.28 3.41
C GLY A 38 21.86 -5.53 2.48
N LEU A 39 21.46 -4.55 1.65
CA LEU A 39 20.37 -4.69 0.72
C LEU A 39 20.86 -5.44 -0.53
N VAL A 40 20.29 -6.61 -0.78
CA VAL A 40 20.47 -7.34 -2.03
C VAL A 40 19.71 -6.59 -3.13
N VAL A 41 20.41 -6.15 -4.18
CA VAL A 41 19.86 -5.33 -5.27
C VAL A 41 19.92 -6.08 -6.60
N ASP A 42 19.33 -7.28 -6.62
CA ASP A 42 19.37 -8.15 -7.80
C ASP A 42 18.30 -7.81 -8.86
N LEU A 43 17.70 -6.62 -8.77
CA LEU A 43 16.65 -6.16 -9.67
C LEU A 43 17.24 -5.66 -11.01
N GLY A 44 17.65 -6.61 -11.86
CA GLY A 44 18.14 -6.34 -13.20
C GLY A 44 17.01 -6.35 -14.25
N VAL A 45 16.56 -5.18 -14.68
CA VAL A 45 15.41 -5.03 -15.61
C VAL A 45 15.72 -4.28 -16.91
N GLY A 46 16.94 -3.74 -17.05
CA GLY A 46 17.41 -3.04 -18.27
C GLY A 46 18.08 -1.70 -17.99
N LEU A 47 18.65 -1.07 -19.03
CA LEU A 47 19.48 0.14 -18.90
C LEU A 47 18.68 1.42 -18.58
N TRP A 48 17.39 1.45 -18.92
CA TRP A 48 16.51 2.62 -18.75
C TRP A 48 15.15 2.20 -18.18
N ALA A 49 15.19 1.62 -16.98
CA ALA A 49 13.99 1.15 -16.30
C ALA A 49 13.14 2.32 -15.79
N TRP A 50 11.82 2.19 -15.91
CA TRP A 50 10.84 3.16 -15.41
C TRP A 50 10.09 2.49 -14.26
N PRO A 51 10.51 2.69 -13.00
CA PRO A 51 9.87 2.09 -11.84
C PRO A 51 8.57 2.83 -11.47
N LEU A 52 7.54 2.05 -11.16
CA LEU A 52 6.24 2.54 -10.73
C LEU A 52 5.84 1.85 -9.41
N PRO A 53 6.03 2.50 -8.25
CA PRO A 53 5.54 1.99 -6.98
C PRO A 53 4.02 2.15 -6.93
N MET A 54 3.29 1.05 -6.75
CA MET A 54 1.83 1.02 -6.64
C MET A 54 1.38 -0.31 -6.01
N ASP A 55 0.19 -0.32 -5.43
CA ASP A 55 -0.55 -1.56 -5.11
C ASP A 55 -1.14 -2.10 -6.42
N PHE A 56 -0.45 -3.06 -7.05
CA PHE A 56 -0.79 -3.51 -8.41
C PHE A 56 -1.84 -4.63 -8.39
N ASP A 57 -1.79 -5.52 -7.40
CA ASP A 57 -2.73 -6.65 -7.30
C ASP A 57 -3.95 -6.38 -6.39
N GLY A 58 -3.94 -5.27 -5.64
CA GLY A 58 -5.05 -4.81 -4.82
C GLY A 58 -5.12 -5.46 -3.44
N ASP A 59 -4.04 -6.06 -2.96
CA ASP A 59 -3.98 -6.69 -1.65
C ASP A 59 -3.75 -5.69 -0.49
N GLY A 60 -3.41 -4.44 -0.83
CA GLY A 60 -3.27 -3.33 0.09
C GLY A 60 -1.83 -3.04 0.54
N ASP A 61 -0.84 -3.78 0.04
CA ASP A 61 0.57 -3.43 0.18
C ASP A 61 1.16 -2.78 -1.09
N LEU A 62 2.43 -2.35 -1.02
CA LEU A 62 3.06 -1.64 -2.13
C LEU A 62 3.97 -2.57 -2.91
N ASP A 63 3.62 -2.79 -4.18
CA ASP A 63 4.44 -3.50 -5.14
C ASP A 63 5.39 -2.59 -5.92
N LEU A 64 6.16 -3.23 -6.79
CA LEU A 64 6.95 -2.54 -7.81
C LEU A 64 6.67 -3.11 -9.20
N VAL A 65 6.09 -2.29 -10.07
CA VAL A 65 6.06 -2.54 -11.52
C VAL A 65 7.22 -1.81 -12.17
N VAL A 66 7.91 -2.47 -13.09
CA VAL A 66 8.97 -1.84 -13.88
C VAL A 66 8.77 -2.09 -15.36
N ASN A 67 8.57 -1.01 -16.11
CA ASN A 67 8.62 -1.05 -17.57
C ASN A 67 10.04 -0.75 -18.05
N CYS A 68 10.58 -1.59 -18.91
CA CYS A 68 11.81 -1.29 -19.64
C CYS A 68 11.70 -1.75 -21.10
N PRO A 69 11.63 -0.82 -22.07
CA PRO A 69 11.63 -1.17 -23.49
C PRO A 69 13.03 -1.45 -24.06
N ASP A 70 14.09 -1.31 -23.25
CA ASP A 70 15.48 -1.32 -23.70
C ASP A 70 16.14 -2.71 -23.58
N LYS A 71 17.47 -2.72 -23.64
CA LYS A 71 18.36 -3.87 -23.58
C LYS A 71 19.00 -3.99 -22.19
N PRO A 72 19.52 -5.18 -21.85
CA PRO A 72 19.45 -6.45 -22.59
C PRO A 72 18.09 -7.15 -22.50
N TYR A 73 17.24 -6.75 -21.54
CA TYR A 73 15.95 -7.38 -21.29
C TYR A 73 14.82 -6.36 -21.47
N ASN A 74 13.88 -6.67 -22.35
CA ASN A 74 12.72 -5.83 -22.63
C ASN A 74 11.46 -6.44 -22.01
N GLY A 75 10.61 -5.61 -21.41
CA GLY A 75 9.33 -6.06 -20.89
C GLY A 75 8.77 -5.20 -19.76
N VAL A 76 7.68 -5.71 -19.20
CA VAL A 76 7.08 -5.23 -17.95
C VAL A 76 7.31 -6.32 -16.91
N TYR A 77 7.98 -5.95 -15.82
CA TYR A 77 8.29 -6.83 -14.70
C TYR A 77 7.43 -6.43 -13.51
N PHE A 78 6.97 -7.43 -12.77
CA PHE A 78 6.21 -7.27 -11.55
C PHE A 78 7.01 -7.89 -10.40
N PHE A 79 7.21 -7.11 -9.34
CA PHE A 79 7.84 -7.54 -8.10
C PHE A 79 6.83 -7.36 -6.98
N GLU A 80 6.35 -8.50 -6.50
CA GLU A 80 5.40 -8.62 -5.41
C GLU A 80 6.12 -8.47 -4.07
N ASN A 81 5.56 -7.66 -3.18
CA ASN A 81 5.98 -7.64 -1.79
C ASN A 81 5.17 -8.67 -1.00
N ALA A 82 5.54 -9.95 -1.05
CA ALA A 82 4.75 -10.98 -0.35
C ALA A 82 4.79 -10.78 1.19
N THR A 83 3.65 -10.37 1.76
CA THR A 83 3.46 -10.19 3.21
C THR A 83 2.53 -11.25 3.81
#